data_AF-A0A2U1SUZ4-F1
#
_entry.id   AF-A0A2U1SUZ4-F1
#
_cell.length_a   1.000
_cell.length_b   1.000
_cell.length_c   1.000
_cell.angle_alpha   90.00
_cell.angle_beta   90.00
_cell.angle_gamma   90.00
#
_symmetry.space_group_name_H-M   'P 1'
#
loop_
_entity.id
_entity.type
_entity.pdbx_description
1 polymer ?
#
loop_
_entity_poly.entity_id
_entity_poly.type
_entity_poly.pdbx_seq_one_letter_code
_entity_poly.pdbx_strand_id
1 'polypeptide(L)'
;MANIVLAAEEAAPHGAREPSATQTSVEHHGGGEFPPFQTENFVPQLVWLALTFGVLYILMSRIALPRIGSILHDRESRIESDLFASRELQAKAQEAAAAHDETLRVTKAQAQDIGRAAQQQSASETASRRASEEAAFAEKVAAAEAQILAAKSEALSNVEAIATEAAGAILEKLTGARVAAETLQGEFRNIKAS
;
A
#
# COMPACT_ATOMS: atom_id res chain seq x y z
N MET A 1 -52.66 -54.03 10.31
CA MET A 1 -54.08 -54.18 9.91
C MET A 1 -54.11 -54.77 8.51
N ALA A 2 -54.69 -55.98 8.40
CA ALA A 2 -55.17 -56.71 7.21
C ALA A 2 -54.19 -56.90 6.02
N ASN A 3 -53.95 -58.08 5.47
CA ASN A 3 -54.37 -59.46 5.77
C ASN A 3 -53.36 -60.41 5.10
N ILE A 4 -52.99 -61.49 5.78
CA ILE A 4 -52.22 -62.63 5.27
C ILE A 4 -53.20 -63.58 4.54
N VAL A 5 -52.75 -64.41 3.59
CA VAL A 5 -52.99 -65.89 3.52
C VAL A 5 -53.06 -66.47 2.09
N LEU A 6 -52.23 -67.52 1.89
CA LEU A 6 -52.27 -68.73 1.04
C LEU A 6 -52.57 -68.59 -0.46
N ALA A 7 -51.69 -69.04 -1.36
CA ALA A 7 -51.31 -70.44 -1.67
C ALA A 7 -52.46 -71.29 -2.22
N ALA A 8 -52.35 -71.69 -3.49
CA ALA A 8 -52.69 -73.03 -3.99
C ALA A 8 -52.35 -73.11 -5.48
N GLU A 9 -51.31 -73.89 -5.78
CA GLU A 9 -51.15 -74.58 -7.05
C GLU A 9 -52.17 -75.73 -7.10
N GLU A 10 -53.02 -75.77 -8.13
CA GLU A 10 -53.89 -76.91 -8.40
C GLU A 10 -53.73 -77.31 -9.87
N ALA A 11 -53.29 -78.55 -10.04
CA ALA A 11 -53.10 -79.22 -11.31
C ALA A 11 -54.45 -79.74 -11.88
N ALA A 12 -54.65 -79.53 -13.19
CA ALA A 12 -55.21 -80.40 -14.25
C ALA A 12 -56.31 -81.45 -13.90
N PRO A 13 -57.32 -81.76 -14.78
CA PRO A 13 -57.01 -82.37 -16.08
C PRO A 13 -58.02 -82.30 -17.26
N HIS A 14 -57.44 -82.55 -18.45
CA HIS A 14 -57.92 -83.29 -19.62
C HIS A 14 -59.26 -82.98 -20.33
N GLY A 15 -59.11 -82.54 -21.59
CA GLY A 15 -59.99 -82.94 -22.70
C GLY A 15 -59.14 -83.38 -23.89
N ALA A 16 -59.22 -84.67 -24.22
CA ALA A 16 -58.70 -85.38 -25.40
C ALA A 16 -58.95 -84.65 -26.73
N ARG A 17 -58.31 -84.88 -27.89
CA ARG A 17 -57.17 -85.63 -28.46
C ARG A 17 -57.40 -85.51 -30.00
N GLU A 18 -56.42 -85.89 -30.81
CA GLU A 18 -56.49 -86.15 -32.29
C GLU A 18 -56.09 -84.97 -33.21
N PRO A 19 -55.57 -85.23 -34.42
CA PRO A 19 -54.18 -85.61 -34.65
C PRO A 19 -53.50 -84.71 -35.71
N SER A 20 -52.17 -84.60 -35.61
CA SER A 20 -51.34 -84.00 -36.65
C SER A 20 -51.38 -84.86 -37.92
N ALA A 21 -51.97 -84.30 -38.98
CA ALA A 21 -51.82 -84.78 -40.36
C ALA A 21 -51.72 -83.57 -41.30
N THR A 22 -50.49 -83.33 -41.75
CA THR A 22 -50.02 -82.63 -42.96
C THR A 22 -51.09 -82.16 -43.95
N GLN A 23 -51.12 -80.86 -44.24
CA GLN A 23 -51.28 -80.34 -45.61
C GLN A 23 -50.44 -79.08 -45.82
N THR A 24 -49.24 -79.31 -46.36
CA THR A 24 -48.49 -78.31 -47.13
C THR A 24 -49.20 -78.16 -48.48
N SER A 25 -50.11 -77.19 -48.60
CA SER A 25 -50.58 -76.72 -49.90
C SER A 25 -49.62 -75.63 -50.39
N VAL A 26 -48.62 -76.05 -51.17
CA VAL A 26 -47.88 -75.15 -52.05
C VAL A 26 -48.80 -74.83 -53.22
N GLU A 27 -49.49 -73.70 -53.16
CA GLU A 27 -50.07 -73.10 -54.35
C GLU A 27 -48.94 -72.46 -55.16
N HIS A 28 -48.59 -73.14 -56.26
CA HIS A 28 -47.64 -72.65 -57.24
C HIS A 28 -48.36 -71.68 -58.19
N HIS A 29 -48.47 -70.41 -57.78
CA HIS A 29 -48.70 -69.32 -58.73
C HIS A 29 -47.36 -68.96 -59.39
N GLY A 30 -47.29 -69.24 -60.69
CA GLY A 30 -46.09 -69.05 -61.49
C GLY A 30 -45.60 -67.61 -61.51
N GLY A 31 -44.27 -67.44 -61.49
CA GLY A 31 -43.56 -66.24 -61.91
C GLY A 31 -43.85 -64.98 -61.10
N GLY A 32 -43.31 -64.86 -59.89
CA GLY A 32 -43.37 -63.60 -59.13
C GLY A 32 -42.24 -63.53 -58.13
N GLU A 33 -41.40 -62.50 -58.26
CA GLU A 33 -40.24 -62.23 -57.42
C GLU A 33 -40.55 -62.19 -55.91
N PHE A 34 -39.55 -62.51 -55.10
CA PHE A 34 -39.61 -62.53 -53.63
C PHE A 34 -40.38 -61.30 -53.09
N PRO A 35 -41.54 -61.49 -52.41
CA PRO A 35 -42.47 -60.40 -52.08
C PRO A 35 -41.88 -59.14 -51.41
N PRO A 36 -40.84 -59.19 -50.56
CA PRO A 36 -40.27 -57.97 -49.97
C PRO A 36 -39.32 -57.20 -50.90
N PHE A 37 -39.02 -57.67 -52.11
CA PHE A 37 -38.15 -56.99 -53.09
C PHE A 37 -38.88 -56.54 -54.37
N GLN A 38 -40.20 -56.39 -54.31
CA GLN A 38 -40.96 -55.77 -55.40
C GLN A 38 -40.65 -54.26 -55.45
N THR A 39 -39.87 -53.84 -56.45
CA THR A 39 -39.34 -52.47 -56.62
C THR A 39 -40.42 -51.38 -56.73
N GLU A 40 -41.65 -51.76 -57.06
CA GLU A 40 -42.79 -50.84 -57.20
C GLU A 40 -43.16 -50.13 -55.89
N ASN A 41 -42.95 -50.77 -54.73
CA ASN A 41 -43.26 -50.19 -53.42
C ASN A 41 -42.13 -49.28 -52.87
N PHE A 42 -40.92 -49.33 -53.44
CA PHE A 42 -39.80 -48.52 -52.99
C PHE A 42 -39.92 -47.07 -53.45
N VAL A 43 -40.53 -46.82 -54.61
CA VAL A 43 -40.66 -45.46 -55.16
C VAL A 43 -41.51 -44.56 -54.25
N PRO A 44 -42.74 -44.95 -53.82
CA PRO A 44 -43.51 -44.15 -52.87
C PRO A 44 -42.81 -43.96 -51.52
N GLN A 45 -42.11 -45.00 -51.02
CA GLN A 45 -41.36 -44.91 -49.77
C GLN A 45 -40.19 -43.91 -49.86
N LEU A 46 -39.46 -43.91 -50.98
CA LEU A 46 -38.38 -42.96 -51.23
C LEU A 46 -38.91 -41.53 -51.43
N VAL A 47 -40.04 -41.35 -52.10
CA VAL A 47 -40.69 -40.04 -52.25
C VAL A 47 -41.13 -39.50 -50.89
N TRP A 48 -41.75 -40.32 -50.04
CA TRP A 48 -42.14 -39.92 -48.69
C TRP A 48 -40.94 -39.66 -47.77
N LEU A 49 -39.89 -40.49 -47.87
CA LEU A 49 -38.63 -40.28 -47.16
C LEU A 49 -38.00 -38.95 -47.58
N ALA A 50 -37.91 -38.68 -48.88
CA ALA A 50 -37.35 -37.43 -49.39
C ALA A 50 -38.19 -36.22 -48.95
N LEU A 51 -39.52 -36.34 -48.94
CA LEU A 51 -40.42 -35.28 -48.47
C LEU A 51 -40.19 -34.98 -46.98
N THR A 52 -40.25 -36.00 -46.12
CA THR A 52 -40.10 -35.84 -44.67
C THR A 52 -38.68 -35.42 -44.29
N PHE A 53 -37.66 -36.01 -44.93
CA PHE A 53 -36.26 -35.64 -44.73
C PHE A 53 -35.98 -34.22 -45.23
N GLY A 54 -36.56 -33.81 -46.36
CA GLY A 54 -36.47 -32.44 -46.87
C GLY A 54 -37.07 -31.42 -45.91
N VAL A 55 -38.26 -31.70 -45.37
CA VAL A 55 -38.90 -30.85 -44.34
C VAL A 55 -38.04 -30.78 -43.08
N LEU A 56 -37.53 -31.92 -42.59
CA LEU A 56 -36.63 -31.97 -41.44
C LEU A 56 -35.33 -31.20 -41.67
N TYR A 57 -34.73 -31.32 -42.86
CA TYR A 57 -33.52 -30.62 -43.25
C TYR A 57 -33.73 -29.10 -43.26
N ILE A 58 -34.84 -28.63 -43.81
CA ILE A 58 -35.20 -27.20 -43.77
C ILE A 58 -35.39 -26.73 -42.33
N LEU A 59 -36.04 -27.51 -41.48
CA LEU A 59 -36.23 -27.17 -40.07
C LEU A 59 -34.88 -27.09 -39.32
N MET A 60 -33.99 -28.06 -39.52
CA MET A 60 -32.66 -28.08 -38.90
C MET A 60 -31.78 -26.94 -39.40
N SER A 61 -31.73 -26.74 -40.72
CA SER A 61 -30.93 -25.67 -41.33
C SER A 61 -31.41 -24.28 -40.91
N ARG A 62 -32.73 -24.07 -40.79
CA ARG A 62 -33.30 -22.75 -40.51
C ARG A 62 -33.45 -22.40 -39.04
N ILE A 63 -33.48 -23.40 -38.15
CA ILE A 63 -33.74 -23.19 -36.71
C ILE A 63 -32.63 -23.75 -35.82
N ALA A 64 -32.22 -25.00 -36.00
CA ALA A 64 -31.25 -25.62 -35.10
C ALA A 64 -29.83 -25.07 -35.30
N LEU A 65 -29.35 -25.02 -36.55
CA LEU A 65 -28.04 -24.46 -36.87
C LEU A 65 -27.88 -22.99 -36.42
N PRO A 66 -28.81 -22.07 -36.73
CA PRO A 66 -28.65 -20.68 -36.29
C PRO A 66 -28.72 -20.53 -34.77
N ARG A 67 -29.50 -21.36 -34.05
CA ARG A 67 -29.52 -21.33 -32.57
C ARG A 67 -28.21 -21.80 -31.96
N ILE A 68 -27.58 -22.82 -32.53
CA ILE A 68 -26.27 -23.30 -32.04
C ILE A 68 -25.19 -22.26 -32.36
N GLY A 69 -25.24 -21.68 -33.57
CA GLY A 69 -24.33 -20.61 -33.99
C GLY A 69 -24.42 -19.37 -33.10
N SER A 70 -25.64 -18.93 -32.75
CA SER A 70 -25.82 -17.76 -31.87
C SER A 70 -25.23 -18.00 -30.47
N ILE A 71 -25.46 -19.18 -29.88
CA ILE A 71 -24.93 -19.51 -28.55
C ILE A 71 -23.39 -19.55 -28.56
N LEU A 72 -22.78 -20.08 -29.62
CA LEU A 72 -21.33 -20.12 -29.74
C LEU A 72 -20.76 -18.70 -29.85
N HIS A 73 -21.36 -17.86 -30.70
CA HIS A 73 -20.95 -16.46 -30.85
C HIS A 73 -21.14 -15.65 -29.56
N ASP A 74 -22.26 -15.85 -28.84
CA ASP A 74 -22.51 -15.20 -27.56
C ASP A 74 -21.45 -15.56 -26.51
N ARG A 75 -21.02 -16.83 -26.48
CA ARG A 75 -19.96 -17.29 -25.57
C ARG A 75 -18.60 -16.73 -25.93
N GLU A 76 -18.25 -16.78 -27.21
CA GLU A 76 -17.00 -16.21 -27.72
C GLU A 76 -16.93 -14.71 -27.43
N SER A 77 -17.98 -13.97 -27.76
CA SER A 77 -18.08 -12.54 -27.49
C SER A 77 -17.99 -12.21 -26.00
N ARG A 78 -18.61 -13.01 -25.13
CA ARG A 78 -18.48 -12.85 -23.67
C ARG A 78 -17.05 -13.08 -23.20
N ILE A 79 -16.40 -14.16 -23.66
CA ILE A 79 -15.02 -14.46 -23.30
C ILE A 79 -14.09 -13.34 -23.76
N GLU A 80 -14.24 -12.87 -25.00
CA GLU A 80 -13.44 -11.76 -25.53
C GLU A 80 -13.67 -10.47 -24.74
N SER A 81 -14.92 -10.14 -24.43
CA SER A 81 -15.29 -8.99 -23.60
C SER A 81 -14.68 -9.08 -22.20
N ASP A 82 -14.77 -10.24 -21.55
CA ASP A 82 -14.25 -10.46 -20.20
C ASP A 82 -12.71 -10.40 -20.18
N LEU A 83 -12.05 -10.94 -21.22
CA LEU A 83 -10.60 -10.83 -21.39
C LEU A 83 -10.17 -9.39 -21.65
N PHE A 84 -10.89 -8.64 -22.48
CA PHE A 84 -10.62 -7.24 -22.73
C PHE A 84 -10.77 -6.40 -21.47
N ALA A 85 -11.90 -6.55 -20.77
CA ALA A 85 -12.15 -5.86 -19.50
C ALA A 85 -11.09 -6.21 -18.45
N SER A 86 -10.69 -7.47 -18.36
CA SER A 86 -9.62 -7.90 -17.43
C SER A 86 -8.28 -7.26 -17.76
N ARG A 87 -7.91 -7.18 -19.04
CA ARG A 87 -6.67 -6.51 -19.49
C ARG A 87 -6.72 -5.01 -19.23
N GLU A 88 -7.87 -4.37 -19.46
CA GLU A 88 -8.06 -2.95 -19.19
C GLU A 88 -7.95 -2.65 -17.69
N LEU A 89 -8.59 -3.46 -16.84
CA LEU A 89 -8.48 -3.33 -15.39
C LEU A 89 -7.05 -3.60 -14.90
N GLN A 90 -6.36 -4.58 -15.49
CA GLN A 90 -4.95 -4.84 -15.18
C GLN A 90 -4.06 -3.66 -15.56
N ALA A 91 -4.26 -3.07 -16.75
CA ALA A 91 -3.51 -1.90 -17.19
C ALA A 91 -3.73 -0.69 -16.26
N LYS A 92 -4.99 -0.41 -15.91
CA LYS A 92 -5.34 0.66 -14.95
C LYS A 92 -4.73 0.42 -13.57
N ALA A 93 -4.73 -0.83 -13.10
CA ALA A 93 -4.11 -1.18 -11.82
C ALA A 93 -2.58 -1.01 -11.84
N GLN A 94 -1.92 -1.39 -12.94
CA GLN A 94 -0.49 -1.18 -13.13
C GLN A 94 -0.14 0.31 -13.21
N GLU A 95 -0.93 1.10 -13.92
CA GLU A 95 -0.77 2.56 -13.99
C GLU A 95 -0.95 3.21 -12.61
N ALA A 96 -2.00 2.84 -11.88
CA ALA A 96 -2.23 3.32 -10.53
C ALA A 96 -1.11 2.92 -9.56
N ALA A 97 -0.60 1.69 -9.66
CA ALA A 97 0.54 1.23 -8.86
C ALA A 97 1.81 2.04 -9.17
N ALA A 98 2.12 2.26 -10.45
CA ALA A 98 3.27 3.06 -10.87
C ALA A 98 3.17 4.52 -10.38
N ALA A 99 1.98 5.14 -10.49
CA ALA A 99 1.74 6.49 -9.99
C ALA A 99 1.87 6.58 -8.47
N HIS A 100 1.38 5.57 -7.74
CA HIS A 100 1.51 5.50 -6.29
C HIS A 100 2.97 5.35 -5.86
N ASP A 101 3.73 4.46 -6.50
CA ASP A 101 5.15 4.24 -6.21
C ASP A 101 5.99 5.49 -6.50
N GLU A 102 5.71 6.20 -7.60
CA GLU A 102 6.36 7.47 -7.92
C GLU A 102 6.01 8.55 -6.88
N THR A 103 4.75 8.63 -6.48
CA THR A 103 4.31 9.58 -5.43
C THR A 103 5.04 9.30 -4.11
N LEU A 104 5.18 8.04 -3.71
CA LEU A 104 5.94 7.66 -2.51
C LEU A 104 7.42 8.03 -2.63
N ARG A 105 8.03 7.78 -3.79
CA ARG A 105 9.43 8.12 -4.05
C ARG A 105 9.66 9.62 -3.96
N VAL A 106 8.83 10.42 -4.62
CA VAL A 106 8.89 11.89 -4.61
C VAL A 106 8.65 12.44 -3.20
N THR A 107 7.62 11.96 -2.51
CA THR A 107 7.31 12.40 -1.14
C THR A 107 8.45 12.09 -0.17
N LYS A 108 9.05 10.91 -0.27
CA LYS A 108 10.21 10.54 0.56
C LYS A 108 11.42 11.41 0.27
N ALA A 109 11.71 11.70 -1.00
CA ALA A 109 12.78 12.61 -1.37
C ALA A 109 12.54 14.02 -0.82
N GLN A 110 11.32 14.56 -0.99
CA GLN A 110 10.94 15.87 -0.45
C GLN A 110 11.05 15.92 1.08
N ALA A 111 10.60 14.88 1.79
CA ALA A 111 10.73 14.81 3.24
C ALA A 111 12.20 14.81 3.70
N GLN A 112 13.07 14.09 2.98
CA GLN A 112 14.52 14.10 3.25
C GLN A 112 15.14 15.47 3.00
N ASP A 113 14.74 16.16 1.92
CA ASP A 113 15.22 17.50 1.60
C ASP A 113 14.75 18.54 2.61
N ILE A 114 13.48 18.50 3.03
CA ILE A 114 12.96 19.35 4.09
C ILE A 114 13.72 19.11 5.40
N GLY A 115 13.94 17.83 5.77
CA GLY A 115 14.70 17.47 6.96
C GLY A 115 16.14 18.02 6.93
N ARG A 116 16.83 17.89 5.79
CA ARG A 116 18.18 18.44 5.60
C ARG A 116 18.18 19.97 5.66
N ALA A 117 17.24 20.63 4.99
CA ALA A 117 17.13 22.08 4.97
C ALA A 117 16.86 22.62 6.38
N ALA A 118 15.97 21.99 7.15
CA ALA A 118 15.67 22.37 8.53
C ALA A 118 16.89 22.21 9.44
N GLN A 119 17.66 21.12 9.30
CA GLN A 119 18.90 20.93 10.06
C GLN A 119 19.94 21.99 9.72
N GLN A 120 20.13 22.30 8.44
CA GLN A 120 21.06 23.33 7.98
C GLN A 120 20.65 24.72 8.49
N GLN A 121 19.38 25.07 8.40
CA GLN A 121 18.84 26.33 8.90
C GLN A 121 19.01 26.45 10.41
N SER A 122 18.65 25.40 11.16
CA SER A 122 18.80 25.37 12.62
C SER A 122 20.27 25.50 13.05
N ALA A 123 21.19 24.82 12.36
CA ALA A 123 22.62 24.93 12.63
C ALA A 123 23.15 26.34 12.36
N SER A 124 22.74 26.95 11.24
CA SER A 124 23.09 28.33 10.88
C SER A 124 22.58 29.35 11.90
N GLU A 125 21.29 29.26 12.28
CA GLU A 125 20.70 30.14 13.28
C GLU A 125 21.36 29.98 14.65
N THR A 126 21.66 28.74 15.05
CA THR A 126 22.36 28.46 16.31
C THR A 126 23.77 29.05 16.29
N ALA A 127 24.52 28.90 15.19
CA ALA A 127 25.85 29.48 15.05
C ALA A 127 25.81 31.01 15.11
N SER A 128 24.85 31.64 14.43
CA SER A 128 24.66 33.09 14.46
C SER A 128 24.30 33.61 15.85
N ARG A 129 23.36 32.95 16.54
CA ARG A 129 22.96 33.32 17.91
C ARG A 129 24.14 33.18 18.87
N ARG A 130 24.83 32.03 18.84
CA ARG A 130 26.05 31.80 19.66
C ARG A 130 27.10 32.87 19.40
N ALA A 131 27.38 33.22 18.15
CA ALA A 131 28.35 34.27 17.83
C ALA A 131 27.94 35.63 18.41
N SER A 132 26.65 35.99 18.33
CA SER A 132 26.14 37.24 18.90
C SER A 132 26.18 37.27 20.43
N GLU A 133 25.86 36.14 21.07
CA GLU A 133 25.89 36.00 22.52
C GLU A 133 27.32 36.01 23.05
N GLU A 134 28.25 35.35 22.36
CA GLU A 134 29.68 35.35 22.69
C GLU A 134 30.26 36.77 22.59
N ALA A 135 29.90 37.52 21.54
CA ALA A 135 30.33 38.91 21.38
C ALA A 135 29.80 39.80 22.52
N ALA A 136 28.51 39.69 22.86
CA ALA A 136 27.91 40.44 23.96
C ALA A 136 28.47 40.04 25.33
N PHE A 137 28.82 38.76 25.50
CA PHE A 137 29.46 38.26 26.71
C PHE A 137 30.88 38.79 26.84
N ALA A 138 31.68 38.76 25.77
CA ALA A 138 33.03 39.31 25.75
C ALA A 138 33.05 40.81 26.10
N GLU A 139 32.09 41.59 25.58
CA GLU A 139 31.95 43.01 25.93
C GLU A 139 31.65 43.21 27.43
N LYS A 140 30.74 42.41 27.99
CA LYS A 140 30.43 42.46 29.43
C LYS A 140 31.62 42.09 30.30
N VAL A 141 32.39 41.07 29.89
CA VAL A 141 33.62 40.68 30.59
C VAL A 141 34.64 41.82 30.56
N ALA A 142 34.90 42.41 29.40
CA ALA A 142 35.82 43.53 29.26
C ALA A 142 35.38 44.75 30.10
N ALA A 143 34.08 45.07 30.12
CA ALA A 143 33.53 46.14 30.93
C ALA A 143 33.68 45.86 32.44
N ALA A 144 33.43 44.63 32.88
CA ALA A 144 33.62 44.23 34.27
C ALA A 144 35.09 44.26 34.69
N GLU A 145 36.01 43.82 33.82
CA GLU A 145 37.45 43.92 34.06
C GLU A 145 37.89 45.38 34.22
N ALA A 146 37.40 46.29 33.37
CA ALA A 146 37.69 47.72 33.48
C ALA A 146 37.16 48.31 34.80
N GLN A 147 35.95 47.94 35.23
CA GLN A 147 35.39 48.37 36.52
C GLN A 147 36.20 47.85 37.71
N ILE A 148 36.63 46.58 37.67
CA ILE A 148 37.47 45.99 38.73
C ILE A 148 38.82 46.72 38.80
N LEU A 149 39.45 47.03 37.66
CA LEU A 149 40.70 47.78 37.63
C LEU A 149 40.54 49.19 38.18
N ALA A 150 39.45 49.88 37.82
CA ALA A 150 39.13 51.20 38.35
C ALA A 150 38.92 51.17 39.88
N ALA A 151 38.07 50.26 40.37
CA ALA A 151 37.81 50.10 41.80
C ALA A 151 39.08 49.71 42.59
N LYS A 152 39.93 48.86 42.00
CA LYS A 152 41.23 48.52 42.57
C LYS A 152 42.15 49.74 42.66
N SER A 153 42.21 50.56 41.61
CA SER A 153 43.03 51.78 41.61
C SER A 153 42.55 52.79 42.66
N GLU A 154 41.24 52.98 42.78
CA GLU A 154 40.63 53.87 43.78
C GLU A 154 40.86 53.38 45.21
N ALA A 155 40.68 52.08 45.45
CA ALA A 155 40.97 51.48 46.75
C ALA A 155 42.45 51.67 47.13
N LEU A 156 43.38 51.44 46.19
CA LEU A 156 44.81 51.64 46.43
C LEU A 156 45.18 53.11 46.66
N SER A 157 44.52 54.08 45.99
CA SER A 157 44.78 55.50 46.29
C SER A 157 44.29 55.91 47.67
N ASN A 158 43.17 55.36 48.13
CA ASN A 158 42.65 55.64 49.46
C ASN A 158 43.54 55.07 50.57
N VAL A 159 44.24 53.94 50.32
CA VAL A 159 45.20 53.35 51.27
C VAL A 159 46.36 54.30 51.57
N GLU A 160 46.87 55.06 50.60
CA GLU A 160 47.97 56.01 50.83
C GLU A 160 47.57 57.13 51.81
N ALA A 161 46.34 57.63 51.67
CA ALA A 161 45.79 58.63 52.59
C ALA A 161 45.61 58.06 54.01
N ILE A 162 44.99 56.89 54.12
CA ILE A 162 44.76 56.20 55.41
C ILE A 162 46.10 55.86 56.09
N ALA A 163 47.10 55.41 55.33
CA ALA A 163 48.42 55.09 55.86
C ALA A 163 49.13 56.34 56.41
N THR A 164 49.03 57.48 55.71
CA THR A 164 49.60 58.75 56.18
C THR A 164 48.90 59.24 57.44
N GLU A 165 47.57 59.18 57.48
CA GLU A 165 46.76 59.56 58.64
C GLU A 165 47.07 58.67 59.85
N ALA A 166 47.14 57.35 59.67
CA ALA A 166 47.49 56.40 60.71
C ALA A 166 48.93 56.61 61.22
N ALA A 167 49.90 56.82 60.33
CA ALA A 167 51.28 57.12 60.70
C ALA A 167 51.39 58.42 61.51
N GLY A 168 50.66 59.47 61.11
CA GLY A 168 50.56 60.72 61.85
C GLY A 168 49.97 60.54 63.24
N ALA A 169 48.86 59.79 63.36
CA ALA A 169 48.25 59.49 64.65
C ALA A 169 49.16 58.69 65.58
N ILE A 170 49.90 57.71 65.04
CA ILE A 170 50.90 56.94 65.80
C ILE A 170 52.04 57.86 66.28
N LEU A 171 52.55 58.73 65.41
CA LEU A 171 53.65 59.64 65.73
C LEU A 171 53.25 60.68 66.79
N GLU A 172 52.03 61.21 66.71
CA GLU A 172 51.44 62.12 67.71
C GLU A 172 51.33 61.42 69.08
N LYS A 173 50.89 60.16 69.10
CA LYS A 173 50.84 59.37 70.35
C LYS A 173 52.22 59.07 70.94
N LEU A 174 53.25 58.93 70.12
CA LEU A 174 54.60 58.56 70.56
C LEU A 174 55.44 59.78 71.00
N THR A 175 55.29 60.92 70.33
CA THR A 175 56.15 62.10 70.51
C THR A 175 55.43 63.29 71.15
N GLY A 176 54.10 63.28 71.22
CA GLY A 176 53.29 64.36 71.78
C GLY A 176 53.21 65.62 70.91
N ALA A 177 53.86 65.65 69.74
CA ALA A 177 53.83 66.75 68.80
C ALA A 177 53.04 66.36 67.55
N ARG A 178 52.15 67.25 67.09
CA ARG A 178 51.37 67.05 65.87
C ARG A 178 52.21 67.46 64.66
N VAL A 179 52.56 66.48 63.83
CA VAL A 179 53.22 66.73 62.54
C VAL A 179 52.17 67.01 61.49
N ALA A 180 52.38 68.04 60.65
CA ALA A 180 51.46 68.40 59.58
C ALA A 180 51.37 67.27 58.54
N ALA A 181 50.14 66.97 58.09
CA ALA A 181 49.87 65.91 57.13
C ALA A 181 50.61 66.13 55.79
N GLU A 182 50.83 67.39 55.41
CA GLU A 182 51.57 67.76 54.19
C GLU A 182 53.04 67.32 54.24
N THR A 183 53.69 67.42 55.41
CA THR A 183 55.09 67.03 55.58
C THR A 183 55.27 65.51 55.49
N LEU A 184 54.37 64.74 56.11
CA LEU A 184 54.40 63.27 56.06
C LEU A 184 54.13 62.75 54.65
N GLN A 185 53.18 63.36 53.92
CA GLN A 185 52.92 63.02 52.52
C GLN A 185 54.11 63.32 51.61
N GLY A 186 54.83 64.41 51.86
CA GLY A 186 56.04 64.78 51.12
C GLY A 186 57.15 63.73 51.27
N GLU A 187 57.45 63.32 52.52
CA GLU A 187 58.45 62.30 52.82
C GLU A 187 58.04 60.92 52.28
N PHE A 188 56.78 60.52 52.41
CA PHE A 188 56.28 59.26 51.86
C PHE A 188 56.43 59.19 50.33
N ARG A 189 56.14 60.29 49.62
CA ARG A 189 56.32 60.37 48.17
C ARG A 189 57.79 60.26 47.76
N ASN A 190 58.69 60.86 48.54
CA ASN A 190 60.13 60.83 48.31
C ASN A 190 60.69 59.40 48.47
N ILE A 191 60.22 58.66 49.47
CA ILE A 191 60.59 57.24 49.69
C ILE A 191 60.03 56.34 48.59
N LYS A 192 58.80 56.56 48.11
CA LYS A 192 58.20 55.79 47.00
C LYS A 192 58.91 56.00 45.65
N ALA A 193 59.56 57.16 45.47
CA ALA A 193 60.26 57.52 44.24
C ALA A 193 61.72 57.03 44.17
N SER A 194 62.26 56.53 45.29
CA SER A 194 63.60 55.94 45.40
C SER A 194 63.56 54.42 45.33
#